data_AF-A0AAE9N7D9-F1
#
_entry.id   AF-A0AAE9N7D9-F1
#
_cell.length_a   1.000
_cell.length_b   1.000
_cell.length_c   1.000
_cell.angle_alpha   90.00
_cell.angle_beta   90.00
_cell.angle_gamma   90.00
#
_symmetry.space_group_name_H-M   'P 1'
#
loop_
_entity.id
_entity.type
_entity.pdbx_description
1 polymer ?
#
loop_
_entity_poly.entity_id
_entity_poly.type
_entity_poly.pdbx_seq_one_letter_code
_entity_poly.pdbx_strand_id
1 'polypeptide(L)'
;MDWTWYLFRFDGRIGRAKFWLAGLIILCWMVFMAAIAVAFGAGSFAFSISDIFKVFDPDTYGAPSRADLPLILTKLMGTPLFTWVFAATFVKRLHDRGKSAWWLLAYFVMPGLFKQFEERLPDSYWIAPIALACFVLPLAGFVETCFLRGTRGPNRFGPDPLAENDSLPMPPARRWEQQGALEIVPPHASPPGGMHVKRDA
;
A
#
# COMPACT_ATOMS: atom_id res chain seq x y z
N MET A 1 6.06 14.94 12.56
CA MET A 1 5.87 14.12 11.34
C MET A 1 6.28 14.98 10.15
N ASP A 2 7.23 14.51 9.35
CA ASP A 2 7.63 15.22 8.12
C ASP A 2 6.59 14.99 7.01
N TRP A 3 5.86 16.05 6.66
CA TRP A 3 4.81 16.03 5.65
C TRP A 3 5.33 15.79 4.24
N THR A 4 6.56 16.25 3.95
CA THR A 4 7.16 16.10 2.63
C THR A 4 7.50 14.64 2.36
N TRP A 5 8.14 13.98 3.34
CA TRP A 5 8.35 12.55 3.32
C TRP A 5 7.03 11.78 3.22
N TYR A 6 6.05 12.17 4.06
CA TYR A 6 4.79 11.45 4.16
C TYR A 6 3.98 11.46 2.85
N LEU A 7 3.81 12.62 2.22
CA LEU A 7 2.92 12.80 1.06
C LEU A 7 3.62 12.68 -0.29
N PHE A 8 4.90 13.01 -0.40
CA PHE A 8 5.56 13.17 -1.71
C PHE A 8 6.69 12.19 -2.00
N ARG A 9 7.27 11.55 -0.97
CA ARG A 9 8.32 10.54 -1.16
C ARG A 9 7.76 9.12 -1.28
N PHE A 10 8.55 8.18 -1.80
CA PHE A 10 8.16 6.77 -1.96
C PHE A 10 8.88 5.81 -1.00
N ASP A 11 9.88 6.30 -0.27
CA ASP A 11 10.66 5.50 0.67
C ASP A 11 9.96 5.29 2.02
N GLY A 12 10.33 4.18 2.66
CA GLY A 12 9.86 3.81 3.99
C GLY A 12 8.53 3.05 4.01
N ARG A 13 7.95 2.99 5.21
CA ARG A 13 6.76 2.19 5.54
C ARG A 13 5.75 3.03 6.30
N ILE A 14 4.47 2.83 6.00
CA ILE A 14 3.38 3.43 6.77
C ILE A 14 2.40 2.36 7.24
N GLY A 15 1.97 2.48 8.50
CA GLY A 15 0.90 1.66 9.04
C GLY A 15 -0.48 2.13 8.56
N ARG A 16 -1.51 1.34 8.91
CA ARG A 16 -2.91 1.59 8.53
C ARG A 16 -3.44 2.97 8.93
N ALA A 17 -3.13 3.45 10.13
CA ALA A 17 -3.67 4.73 10.64
C ALA A 17 -3.19 5.90 9.78
N LYS A 18 -1.89 5.91 9.44
CA LYS A 18 -1.32 6.88 8.52
C LYS A 18 -1.92 6.70 7.11
N PHE A 19 -2.05 5.47 6.61
CA PHE A 19 -2.71 5.25 5.32
C PHE A 19 -4.15 5.82 5.24
N TRP A 20 -4.97 5.61 6.28
CA TRP A 20 -6.32 6.20 6.38
C TRP A 20 -6.30 7.73 6.52
N LEU A 21 -5.33 8.29 7.25
CA LEU A 21 -5.15 9.74 7.33
C LEU A 21 -4.82 10.35 5.95
N ALA A 22 -3.95 9.70 5.16
CA ALA A 22 -3.69 10.12 3.78
C ALA A 22 -4.96 10.08 2.93
N GLY A 23 -5.76 9.02 3.06
CA GLY A 23 -7.06 8.91 2.40
C GLY A 23 -8.02 10.04 2.78
N LEU A 24 -8.06 10.42 4.07
CA LEU A 24 -8.87 11.55 4.54
C LEU A 24 -8.38 12.88 3.97
N ILE A 25 -7.07 13.11 3.92
CA ILE A 25 -6.47 14.32 3.31
C ILE A 25 -6.86 14.41 1.83
N ILE A 26 -6.73 13.30 1.09
CA ILE A 26 -7.14 13.21 -0.32
C ILE A 26 -8.63 13.51 -0.45
N LEU A 27 -9.49 12.91 0.38
CA LEU A 27 -10.94 13.13 0.34
C LEU A 27 -11.31 14.60 0.60
N CYS A 28 -10.77 15.22 1.64
CA CYS A 28 -11.01 16.63 1.95
C CYS A 28 -10.62 17.54 0.78
N TRP A 29 -9.48 17.25 0.16
CA TRP A 29 -9.02 18.00 -1.01
C TRP A 29 -9.90 17.74 -2.23
N MET A 30 -10.37 16.50 -2.47
CA MET A 30 -11.30 16.20 -3.56
C MET A 30 -12.60 16.99 -3.42
N VAL A 31 -13.16 17.06 -2.21
CA VAL A 31 -14.36 17.85 -1.90
C VAL A 31 -14.11 19.34 -2.15
N PHE A 32 -12.96 19.86 -1.73
CA PHE A 32 -12.58 21.25 -1.97
C PHE A 32 -12.50 21.58 -3.47
N MET A 33 -11.84 20.74 -4.27
CA MET A 33 -11.72 20.94 -5.72
C MET A 33 -13.07 20.77 -6.44
N ALA A 34 -13.92 19.84 -5.98
CA ALA A 34 -15.26 19.68 -6.50
C ALA A 34 -16.13 20.92 -6.22
N ALA A 35 -16.03 21.51 -5.02
CA ALA A 35 -16.74 22.74 -4.69
C ALA A 35 -16.30 23.91 -5.58
N ILE A 36 -15.00 24.02 -5.86
CA ILE A 36 -14.47 25.00 -6.83
C ILE A 36 -15.05 24.74 -8.21
N ALA A 37 -15.03 23.49 -8.70
CA ALA A 37 -15.56 23.15 -10.00
C ALA A 37 -17.06 23.49 -10.13
N VAL A 38 -17.86 23.20 -9.11
CA VAL A 38 -19.29 23.55 -9.05
C VAL A 38 -19.49 25.06 -9.04
N ALA A 39 -18.66 25.81 -8.30
CA ALA A 39 -18.71 27.28 -8.30
C ALA A 39 -18.43 27.88 -9.70
N PHE A 40 -17.67 27.17 -10.54
CA PHE A 40 -17.45 27.51 -11.95
C PHE A 40 -18.46 26.87 -12.92
N GLY A 41 -19.56 26.30 -12.42
CA GLY A 41 -20.66 25.79 -13.23
C GLY A 41 -20.53 24.34 -13.69
N ALA A 42 -19.58 23.56 -13.14
CA ALA A 42 -19.49 22.14 -13.47
C ALA A 42 -20.67 21.36 -12.85
N GLY A 43 -21.46 20.69 -13.70
CA GLY A 43 -22.57 19.83 -13.24
C GLY A 43 -22.12 18.50 -12.63
N SER A 44 -20.92 18.02 -12.99
CA SER A 44 -20.30 16.83 -12.39
C SER A 44 -18.78 16.98 -12.40
N PHE A 45 -18.14 16.56 -11.31
CA PHE A 45 -16.70 16.62 -11.15
C PHE A 45 -16.20 15.33 -10.50
N ALA A 46 -15.28 14.66 -11.19
CA ALA A 46 -14.64 13.44 -10.72
C ALA A 46 -13.15 13.48 -11.09
N PHE A 47 -12.34 12.78 -10.30
CA PHE A 47 -10.94 12.52 -10.60
C PHE A 47 -10.82 11.08 -11.09
N SER A 48 -10.39 10.90 -12.33
CA SER A 48 -10.12 9.57 -12.89
C SER A 48 -8.74 9.54 -13.54
N ILE A 49 -8.10 8.38 -13.51
CA ILE A 49 -6.88 8.12 -14.30
C ILE A 49 -7.15 8.37 -15.79
N SER A 50 -8.38 8.12 -16.27
CA SER A 50 -8.79 8.44 -17.64
C SER A 50 -8.70 9.93 -17.95
N ASP A 51 -8.81 10.83 -16.96
CA ASP A 51 -8.71 12.27 -17.20
C ASP A 51 -7.30 12.69 -17.58
N ILE A 52 -6.27 11.93 -17.15
CA ILE A 52 -4.89 12.12 -17.62
C ILE A 52 -4.81 11.81 -19.12
N PHE A 53 -5.45 10.73 -19.56
CA PHE A 53 -5.45 10.33 -20.98
C PHE A 53 -6.28 11.29 -21.85
N LYS A 54 -7.37 11.86 -21.31
CA LYS A 54 -8.17 12.87 -22.01
C LYS A 54 -7.38 14.12 -22.36
N VAL A 55 -6.35 14.50 -21.59
CA VAL A 55 -5.45 15.64 -21.92
C VAL A 55 -4.73 15.41 -23.25
N PHE A 56 -4.48 14.16 -23.61
CA PHE A 56 -3.81 13.79 -24.85
C PHE A 56 -4.77 13.41 -25.97
N ASP A 57 -6.07 13.39 -25.71
CA ASP A 57 -7.10 13.09 -26.70
C ASP A 57 -7.63 14.40 -27.32
N PRO A 58 -7.30 14.69 -28.59
CA PRO A 58 -7.69 15.94 -29.26
C PRO A 58 -9.20 16.12 -29.33
N ASP A 59 -9.96 15.02 -29.35
CA ASP A 59 -11.41 15.04 -29.52
C ASP A 59 -12.15 15.39 -28.22
N THR A 60 -11.47 15.28 -27.07
CA THR A 60 -12.09 15.49 -25.75
C THR A 60 -12.25 16.98 -25.39
N TYR A 61 -11.36 17.84 -25.88
CA TYR A 61 -11.39 19.28 -25.65
C TYR A 61 -11.47 20.03 -26.99
N GLY A 62 -12.47 19.71 -27.81
CA GLY A 62 -12.75 20.49 -29.01
C GLY A 62 -12.88 21.98 -28.67
N ALA A 63 -11.97 22.81 -29.23
CA ALA A 63 -11.87 24.27 -29.07
C ALA A 63 -12.31 24.78 -27.67
N PRO A 64 -11.47 24.63 -26.62
CA PRO A 64 -11.88 24.97 -25.25
C PRO A 64 -12.37 26.42 -25.16
N SER A 65 -13.59 26.60 -24.65
CA SER A 65 -14.14 27.93 -24.41
C SER A 65 -13.42 28.57 -23.22
N ARG A 66 -13.39 29.91 -23.14
CA ARG A 66 -12.86 30.62 -21.97
C ARG A 66 -13.58 30.24 -20.67
N ALA A 67 -14.84 29.80 -20.78
CA ALA A 67 -15.63 29.31 -19.65
C ALA A 67 -15.15 27.94 -19.12
N ASP A 68 -14.49 27.12 -19.95
CA ASP A 68 -14.01 25.79 -19.57
C ASP A 68 -12.62 25.84 -18.93
N LEU A 69 -11.88 26.95 -19.11
CA LEU A 69 -10.52 27.12 -18.61
C LEU A 69 -10.37 26.87 -17.11
N PRO A 70 -11.23 27.42 -16.21
CA PRO A 70 -11.10 27.15 -14.78
C PRO A 70 -11.24 25.66 -14.45
N LEU A 71 -12.16 24.97 -15.13
CA LEU A 71 -12.40 23.54 -14.93
C LEU A 71 -11.21 22.70 -15.43
N ILE A 72 -10.69 23.03 -16.61
CA ILE A 72 -9.52 22.35 -17.21
C ILE A 72 -8.30 22.52 -16.31
N LEU A 73 -8.01 23.76 -15.87
CA LEU A 73 -6.88 24.04 -14.97
C LEU A 73 -7.01 23.29 -13.64
N THR A 74 -8.21 23.28 -13.06
CA THR A 74 -8.51 22.53 -11.82
C THR A 74 -8.19 21.03 -11.99
N LYS A 75 -8.59 20.43 -13.12
CA LYS A 75 -8.29 19.02 -13.42
C LYS A 75 -6.82 18.78 -13.70
N LEU A 76 -6.18 19.64 -14.48
CA LEU A 76 -4.78 19.52 -14.88
C LEU A 76 -3.83 19.62 -13.68
N MET A 77 -4.16 20.45 -12.69
CA MET A 77 -3.37 20.60 -11.47
C MET A 77 -3.74 19.54 -10.42
N GLY A 78 -5.04 19.30 -10.22
CA GLY A 78 -5.52 18.40 -9.19
C GLY A 78 -5.14 16.95 -9.47
N THR A 79 -5.42 16.44 -10.68
CA THR A 79 -5.30 15.01 -10.99
C THR A 79 -3.88 14.45 -10.81
N PRO A 80 -2.81 15.11 -11.33
CA PRO A 80 -1.45 14.62 -11.12
C PRO A 80 -1.04 14.64 -9.65
N LEU A 81 -1.46 15.67 -8.91
CA LEU A 81 -1.15 15.83 -7.50
C LEU A 81 -1.84 14.77 -6.63
N PHE A 82 -3.13 14.50 -6.88
CA PHE A 82 -3.85 13.39 -6.26
C PHE A 82 -3.19 12.05 -6.56
N THR A 83 -2.89 11.81 -7.82
CA THR A 83 -2.25 10.57 -8.28
C THR A 83 -0.90 10.38 -7.60
N TRP A 84 -0.11 11.44 -7.47
CA TRP A 84 1.20 11.39 -6.81
C TRP A 84 1.09 11.07 -5.33
N VAL A 85 0.25 11.79 -4.58
CA VAL A 85 0.08 11.57 -3.13
C VAL A 85 -0.51 10.18 -2.87
N PHE A 86 -1.46 9.76 -3.69
CA PHE A 86 -2.02 8.41 -3.65
C PHE A 86 -0.92 7.36 -3.91
N ALA A 87 -0.15 7.49 -4.98
CA ALA A 87 0.92 6.55 -5.30
C ALA A 87 1.98 6.49 -4.20
N ALA A 88 2.42 7.65 -3.68
CA ALA A 88 3.40 7.75 -2.61
C ALA A 88 2.95 7.00 -1.35
N THR A 89 1.71 7.20 -0.93
CA THR A 89 1.16 6.56 0.28
C THR A 89 0.85 5.08 0.05
N PHE A 90 0.33 4.72 -1.12
CA PHE A 90 0.06 3.33 -1.49
C PHE A 90 1.34 2.50 -1.59
N VAL A 91 2.41 3.04 -2.19
CA VAL A 91 3.72 2.38 -2.27
C VAL A 91 4.32 2.14 -0.88
N LYS A 92 4.31 3.15 0.01
CA LYS A 92 4.75 2.96 1.40
C LYS A 92 3.92 1.90 2.13
N ARG A 93 2.64 1.76 1.77
CA ARG A 93 1.76 0.73 2.34
C ARG A 93 2.05 -0.66 1.78
N LEU A 94 2.38 -0.78 0.49
CA LEU A 94 2.87 -2.03 -0.11
C LEU A 94 4.22 -2.45 0.52
N HIS A 95 5.11 -1.49 0.74
CA HIS A 95 6.38 -1.72 1.43
C HIS A 95 6.18 -2.23 2.84
N ASP A 96 5.18 -1.70 3.57
CA ASP A 96 4.80 -2.20 4.89
C ASP A 96 4.31 -3.66 4.87
N ARG A 97 3.95 -4.19 3.71
CA ARG A 97 3.59 -5.61 3.51
C ARG A 97 4.69 -6.44 2.86
N GLY A 98 5.87 -5.85 2.63
CA GLY A 98 6.97 -6.49 1.93
C GLY A 98 6.80 -6.64 0.42
N LYS A 99 5.77 -6.02 -0.16
CA LYS A 99 5.57 -5.98 -1.60
C LYS A 99 6.36 -4.84 -2.23
N SER A 100 6.81 -5.04 -3.46
CA SER A 100 7.45 -3.99 -4.27
C SER A 100 6.42 -2.99 -4.79
N ALA A 101 6.86 -1.78 -5.13
CA ALA A 101 6.04 -0.76 -5.77
C ALA A 101 5.40 -1.22 -7.09
N TRP A 102 5.98 -2.21 -7.78
CA TRP A 102 5.44 -2.79 -9.02
C TRP A 102 4.02 -3.36 -8.88
N TRP A 103 3.59 -3.73 -7.67
CA TRP A 103 2.21 -4.14 -7.42
C TRP A 103 1.19 -3.02 -7.68
N LEU A 104 1.60 -1.75 -7.65
CA LEU A 104 0.77 -0.63 -8.08
C LEU A 104 0.35 -0.78 -9.55
N LEU A 105 1.23 -1.31 -10.41
CA LEU A 105 0.88 -1.56 -11.81
C LEU A 105 -0.22 -2.60 -11.93
N ALA A 106 -0.09 -3.71 -11.20
CA ALA A 106 -1.08 -4.78 -11.21
C ALA A 106 -2.44 -4.31 -10.64
N TYR A 107 -2.43 -3.51 -9.56
CA TYR A 107 -3.67 -3.10 -8.89
C TYR A 107 -4.39 -1.93 -9.55
N PHE A 108 -3.68 -1.02 -10.23
CA PHE A 108 -4.30 0.19 -10.79
C PHE A 108 -4.02 0.40 -12.28
N VAL A 109 -2.78 0.24 -12.73
CA VAL A 109 -2.43 0.57 -14.11
C VAL A 109 -3.01 -0.45 -15.09
N MET A 110 -2.88 -1.75 -14.82
CA MET A 110 -3.43 -2.80 -15.68
C MET A 110 -4.96 -2.74 -15.78
N PRO A 111 -5.72 -2.65 -14.67
CA PRO A 111 -7.17 -2.42 -14.71
C PRO A 111 -7.56 -1.12 -15.40
N GLY A 112 -6.81 -0.04 -15.17
CA GLY A 112 -7.06 1.26 -15.80
C GLY A 112 -6.87 1.22 -17.31
N LEU A 113 -5.81 0.58 -17.79
CA LEU A 113 -5.57 0.35 -19.22
C LEU A 113 -6.66 -0.54 -19.83
N PHE A 114 -7.02 -1.64 -19.15
CA PHE A 114 -8.11 -2.50 -19.61
C PHE A 114 -9.41 -1.69 -19.80
N LYS A 115 -9.80 -0.88 -18.81
CA LYS A 115 -10.97 -0.01 -18.89
C LYS A 115 -10.89 1.03 -20.01
N GLN A 116 -9.72 1.60 -20.26
CA GLN A 116 -9.51 2.60 -21.32
C GLN A 116 -9.69 2.02 -22.73
N PHE A 117 -9.39 0.74 -22.91
CA PHE A 117 -9.41 0.07 -24.22
C PHE A 117 -10.52 -0.98 -24.36
N GLU A 118 -11.37 -1.15 -23.36
CA GLU A 118 -12.44 -2.16 -23.32
C GLU A 118 -13.34 -2.08 -24.56
N GLU A 119 -13.71 -0.87 -25.01
CA GLU A 119 -14.55 -0.65 -26.20
C GLU A 119 -13.88 -1.05 -27.52
N ARG A 120 -12.54 -1.17 -27.55
CA ARG A 120 -11.78 -1.59 -28.74
C ARG A 120 -11.55 -3.09 -28.78
N LEU A 121 -11.90 -3.80 -27.70
CA LEU A 121 -11.73 -5.24 -27.62
C LEU A 121 -12.95 -5.96 -28.24
N PRO A 122 -12.76 -7.12 -28.89
CA PRO A 122 -13.88 -7.87 -29.45
C PRO A 122 -14.76 -8.44 -28.34
N ASP A 123 -16.08 -8.39 -28.53
CA ASP A 123 -17.07 -9.03 -27.64
C ASP A 123 -16.94 -10.56 -27.71
N SER A 124 -16.01 -11.09 -26.93
CA SER A 124 -15.62 -12.50 -26.93
C SER A 124 -15.53 -13.04 -25.51
N TYR A 125 -16.04 -14.25 -25.31
CA TYR A 125 -15.95 -14.97 -24.04
C TYR A 125 -14.49 -15.14 -23.56
N TRP A 126 -13.53 -15.19 -24.49
CA TRP A 126 -12.10 -15.30 -24.17
C TRP A 126 -11.53 -14.11 -23.39
N ILE A 127 -12.21 -12.95 -23.39
CA ILE A 127 -11.77 -11.76 -22.65
C ILE A 127 -12.31 -11.77 -21.21
N ALA A 128 -13.37 -12.54 -20.94
CA ALA A 128 -14.02 -12.57 -19.62
C ALA A 128 -13.05 -12.88 -18.45
N PRO A 129 -12.07 -13.80 -18.56
CA PRO A 129 -11.10 -14.02 -17.48
C PRO A 129 -10.19 -12.81 -17.22
N ILE A 130 -9.82 -12.07 -18.28
CA ILE A 130 -8.98 -10.87 -18.17
C ILE A 130 -9.79 -9.73 -17.52
N ALA A 131 -11.05 -9.56 -17.95
CA ALA A 131 -11.97 -8.61 -17.36
C ALA A 131 -12.18 -8.90 -15.85
N LEU A 132 -12.39 -10.17 -15.50
CA LEU A 132 -12.52 -10.60 -14.11
C LEU A 132 -11.25 -10.32 -13.31
N ALA A 133 -10.07 -10.62 -13.85
CA ALA A 133 -8.80 -10.32 -13.19
C ALA A 133 -8.63 -8.80 -12.96
N CYS A 134 -8.95 -7.98 -13.97
CA CYS A 134 -8.90 -6.52 -13.88
C CYS A 134 -9.92 -5.95 -12.88
N PHE A 135 -11.02 -6.66 -12.63
CA PHE A 135 -11.98 -6.30 -11.58
C PHE A 135 -11.53 -6.74 -10.18
N VAL A 136 -10.95 -7.94 -10.05
CA VAL A 136 -10.53 -8.51 -8.76
C VAL A 136 -9.26 -7.86 -8.22
N LEU A 137 -8.30 -7.52 -9.07
CA LEU A 137 -7.00 -6.96 -8.67
C LEU A 137 -7.11 -5.65 -7.87
N PRO A 138 -7.88 -4.62 -8.29
CA PRO A 138 -8.11 -3.42 -7.49
C PRO A 138 -8.76 -3.73 -6.13
N LEU A 139 -9.73 -4.66 -6.10
CA LEU A 139 -10.40 -5.06 -4.86
C LEU A 139 -9.42 -5.74 -3.90
N ALA A 140 -8.58 -6.64 -4.42
CA ALA A 140 -7.52 -7.28 -3.66
C ALA A 140 -6.54 -6.25 -3.10
N GLY A 141 -6.08 -5.31 -3.94
CA GLY A 141 -5.22 -4.20 -3.53
C GLY A 141 -5.85 -3.36 -2.43
N PHE A 142 -7.11 -2.97 -2.57
CA PHE A 142 -7.87 -2.22 -1.57
C PHE A 142 -7.97 -2.97 -0.25
N VAL A 143 -8.42 -4.23 -0.28
CA VAL A 143 -8.57 -5.04 0.94
C VAL A 143 -7.23 -5.19 1.66
N GLU A 144 -6.19 -5.45 0.88
CA GLU A 144 -4.84 -5.66 1.38
C GLU A 144 -4.25 -4.42 2.06
N THR A 145 -4.41 -3.24 1.46
CA THR A 145 -3.85 -2.01 2.00
C THR A 145 -4.69 -1.42 3.13
N CYS A 146 -6.02 -1.51 3.04
CA CYS A 146 -6.95 -0.87 3.97
C CYS A 146 -7.12 -1.66 5.27
N PHE A 147 -7.27 -3.00 5.19
CA PHE A 147 -7.69 -3.81 6.34
C PHE A 147 -6.59 -4.72 6.90
N LEU A 148 -5.75 -5.29 6.04
CA LEU A 148 -4.79 -6.31 6.47
C LEU A 148 -3.56 -5.70 7.17
N ARG A 149 -3.09 -6.31 8.27
CA ARG A 149 -1.90 -5.83 9.02
C ARG A 149 -0.61 -5.93 8.19
N GLY A 150 0.30 -4.97 8.36
CA GLY A 150 1.66 -5.01 7.79
C GLY A 150 2.57 -6.08 8.38
N THR A 151 3.77 -6.22 7.82
CA THR A 151 4.83 -7.13 8.28
C THR A 151 5.31 -6.73 9.67
N ARG A 152 5.41 -7.69 10.60
CA ARG A 152 5.95 -7.46 11.94
C ARG A 152 7.47 -7.36 11.87
N GLY A 153 8.04 -6.40 12.61
CA GLY A 153 9.49 -6.22 12.68
C GLY A 153 10.08 -5.52 11.44
N PRO A 154 11.41 -5.43 11.37
CA PRO A 154 12.11 -4.76 10.27
C PRO A 154 11.94 -5.55 8.95
N ASN A 155 11.89 -4.81 7.85
CA ASN A 155 11.82 -5.34 6.48
C ASN A 155 12.83 -4.59 5.59
N ARG A 156 13.07 -5.04 4.36
CA ARG A 156 13.95 -4.38 3.37
C ARG A 156 13.65 -2.90 3.10
N PHE A 157 12.45 -2.44 3.46
CA PHE A 157 12.01 -1.06 3.27
C PHE A 157 12.11 -0.20 4.54
N GLY A 158 12.57 -0.76 5.66
CA GLY A 158 12.77 -0.04 6.92
C GLY A 158 12.18 -0.73 8.15
N PRO A 159 12.31 -0.08 9.32
CA PRO A 159 11.83 -0.58 10.60
C PRO A 159 10.29 -0.67 10.65
N ASP A 160 9.78 -1.39 11.65
CA ASP A 160 8.33 -1.52 11.86
C ASP A 160 7.72 -0.17 12.27
N PRO A 161 6.73 0.38 11.54
CA PRO A 161 6.09 1.64 11.89
C PRO A 161 5.32 1.62 13.22
N LEU A 162 5.08 0.45 13.81
CA LEU A 162 4.44 0.29 15.11
C LEU A 162 5.44 0.07 16.26
N ALA A 163 6.70 -0.24 15.97
CA ALA A 163 7.70 -0.52 17.02
C ALA A 163 8.03 0.70 17.90
N GLU A 164 7.82 1.92 17.41
CA GLU A 164 8.02 3.15 18.19
C GLU A 164 6.98 3.34 19.31
N ASN A 165 5.83 2.65 19.24
CA ASN A 165 4.86 2.60 20.34
C ASN A 165 5.14 1.47 21.33
N ASP A 166 5.87 0.42 20.91
CA ASP A 166 6.29 -0.69 21.78
C ASP A 166 7.55 -0.34 22.60
N SER A 167 8.17 0.83 22.36
CA SER A 167 9.23 1.40 23.20
C SER A 167 8.69 2.13 24.44
N LEU A 168 7.52 1.74 24.97
CA LEU A 168 7.32 1.82 26.41
C LEU A 168 8.61 1.30 27.05
N PRO A 169 9.19 1.98 28.07
CA PRO A 169 10.43 1.55 28.67
C PRO A 169 10.26 0.07 28.98
N MET A 170 10.99 -0.79 28.26
CA MET A 170 11.01 -2.20 28.60
C MET A 170 11.28 -2.20 30.11
N PRO A 171 10.40 -2.78 30.96
CA PRO A 171 10.75 -2.92 32.36
C PRO A 171 12.16 -3.52 32.34
N PRO A 172 13.13 -2.88 33.02
CA PRO A 172 14.55 -3.14 32.82
C PRO A 172 14.70 -4.64 32.73
N ALA A 173 15.14 -5.13 31.56
CA ALA A 173 15.12 -6.55 31.21
C ALA A 173 15.46 -7.32 32.47
N ARG A 174 14.51 -8.12 33.00
CA ARG A 174 14.63 -8.79 34.31
C ARG A 174 16.08 -9.20 34.43
N ARG A 175 16.81 -8.54 35.34
CA ARG A 175 18.25 -8.65 35.48
C ARG A 175 18.57 -10.12 35.30
N TRP A 176 19.28 -10.48 34.23
CA TRP A 176 19.65 -11.87 34.02
C TRP A 176 20.40 -12.31 35.28
N GLU A 177 19.71 -13.06 36.13
CA GLU A 177 20.25 -13.59 37.37
C GLU A 177 21.09 -14.78 36.97
N GLN A 178 22.34 -14.49 36.60
CA GLN A 178 23.35 -15.48 36.25
C GLN A 178 23.44 -16.58 37.33
N GLN A 179 23.11 -16.25 38.57
CA GLN A 179 23.05 -17.20 39.69
C GLN A 179 21.85 -18.17 39.62
N GLY A 180 20.70 -17.76 39.07
CA GLY A 180 19.54 -18.63 38.86
C GLY A 180 19.67 -19.53 37.63
N ALA A 181 20.55 -19.17 36.68
CA ALA A 181 20.84 -19.98 35.49
C ALA A 181 21.97 -21.00 35.70
N LEU A 182 22.67 -20.95 36.84
CA LEU A 182 23.75 -21.86 37.22
C LEU A 182 23.22 -22.93 38.20
N GLU A 183 22.11 -23.58 37.88
CA GLU A 183 21.73 -24.81 38.59
C GLU A 183 22.73 -25.90 38.17
N ILE A 184 23.77 -26.09 38.99
CA ILE A 184 24.73 -27.18 38.82
C ILE A 184 23.98 -28.46 39.20
N VAL A 185 23.32 -29.06 38.21
CA VAL A 185 22.73 -30.39 38.36
C VAL A 185 23.88 -31.36 38.65
N PRO A 186 23.89 -32.04 39.80
CA PRO A 186 24.90 -33.06 40.09
C PRO A 186 24.84 -34.12 38.97
N PRO A 187 25.96 -34.43 38.30
CA PRO A 187 25.95 -35.45 37.27
C PRO A 187 25.57 -36.78 37.92
N HIS A 188 24.36 -37.28 37.63
CA HIS A 188 23.98 -38.64 38.00
C HIS A 188 24.72 -39.59 37.06
N ALA A 189 25.80 -40.19 37.56
CA ALA A 189 26.50 -41.24 36.84
C ALA A 189 25.50 -42.36 36.53
N SER A 190 25.21 -42.58 35.25
CA SER A 190 24.46 -43.77 34.85
C SER A 190 25.29 -44.99 35.23
N PRO A 191 24.69 -46.09 35.72
CA PRO A 191 25.42 -47.32 35.99
C PRO A 191 26.23 -47.70 34.75
N PRO A 192 27.49 -48.15 34.90
CA PRO A 192 28.27 -48.59 33.76
C PRO A 192 27.47 -49.66 33.02
N GLY A 193 27.25 -49.43 31.72
CA GLY A 193 26.50 -50.34 30.86
C GLY A 193 27.04 -51.76 31.05
N GLY A 194 26.19 -52.66 31.55
CA GLY A 194 26.57 -54.02 31.90
C GLY A 194 27.35 -54.67 30.76
N MET A 195 28.46 -55.31 31.11
CA MET A 195 29.32 -56.01 30.17
C MET A 195 28.52 -57.15 29.52
N HIS A 196 28.01 -56.91 28.31
CA HIS A 196 27.42 -57.95 27.48
C HIS A 196 28.55 -58.85 26.98
N VAL A 197 28.93 -59.83 27.80
CA VAL A 197 29.74 -60.96 27.35
C VAL A 197 28.83 -61.85 26.51
N LYS A 198 29.00 -61.83 25.18
CA LYS A 198 28.46 -62.88 24.32
C LYS A 198 29.09 -64.20 24.78
N ARG A 199 28.28 -65.06 25.39
CA ARG A 199 28.63 -66.46 25.57
C ARG A 199 28.29 -67.21 24.29
N ASP A 200 29.32 -67.93 23.82
CA ASP A 200 29.30 -69.16 23.02
C ASP A 200 29.06 -68.96 21.51
N ALA A 201 29.95 -69.39 20.61
CA ALA A 201 30.50 -70.73 20.30
C ALA A 201 29.56 -71.54 19.40
#